data_AF-A0A2S2Q0S1-F1
#
_entry.id   AF-A0A2S2Q0S1-F1
#
_cell.length_a   1.000
_cell.length_b   1.000
_cell.length_c   1.000
_cell.angle_alpha   90.00
_cell.angle_beta   90.00
_cell.angle_gamma   90.00
#
_symmetry.space_group_name_H-M   'P 1'
#
loop_
_entity.id
_entity.type
_entity.pdbx_description
1 polymer ?
#
loop_
_entity_poly.entity_id
_entity_poly.type
_entity_poly.pdbx_seq_one_letter_code
_entity_poly.pdbx_strand_id
1 'polypeptide(L)'
;DRKQIVDVHGSKSVIIDATSGVPQGGHLSPLLFAIFVNNIKKVINHCHFLLFADDLKLFLKIDSLNDCYLLQNDINSLVTWSNEHHLELNFVKCHSMSFYRTRDRFEYSYSINANPLKRSENKVLDLGITFDRELNFHSHLDNICCKALKMLGFIKRICNEFKLTSPIKILYCAYVRSILEYGAVVWDPSTSCGKDQIERVQRKFLKYAAFILKIDHPPHDYNPILIKFGLFSLVDRRKIANMKFLRLIIDGCIDSPVLLSMINFKVPCSSVRQIYPFFISKCNTNYSENQPILRMMRMANNDPSFL
;
A
#
# COMPACT_ATOMS: atom_id res chain seq x y z
N ASP A 1 -18.79 2.81 35.60
CA ASP A 1 -17.89 1.82 34.96
C ASP A 1 -18.50 1.19 33.74
N ARG A 2 -17.72 1.00 32.68
CA ARG A 2 -18.15 0.39 31.42
C ARG A 2 -18.26 -1.12 31.61
N LYS A 3 -19.37 -1.71 31.18
CA LYS A 3 -19.63 -3.16 31.28
C LYS A 3 -19.79 -3.76 29.88
N GLN A 4 -19.32 -4.98 29.68
CA GLN A 4 -19.41 -5.70 28.41
C GLN A 4 -20.12 -7.05 28.60
N ILE A 5 -20.94 -7.42 27.61
CA ILE A 5 -21.58 -8.73 27.48
C ILE A 5 -21.52 -9.16 26.01
N VAL A 6 -21.51 -10.47 25.79
CA VAL A 6 -21.69 -11.07 24.46
C VAL A 6 -23.08 -11.69 24.41
N ASP A 7 -23.85 -11.37 23.38
CA ASP A 7 -25.17 -11.98 23.10
C ASP A 7 -25.08 -12.79 21.81
N VAL A 8 -25.37 -14.09 21.90
CA VAL A 8 -25.47 -14.99 20.75
C VAL A 8 -26.84 -15.65 20.79
N HIS A 9 -27.69 -15.32 19.82
CA HIS A 9 -29.05 -15.88 19.70
C HIS A 9 -29.89 -15.77 20.99
N GLY A 10 -29.76 -14.67 21.74
CA GLY A 10 -30.51 -14.42 22.97
C GLY A 10 -29.87 -15.03 24.23
N SER A 11 -28.76 -15.75 24.09
CA SER A 11 -27.96 -16.22 25.23
C SER A 11 -26.87 -15.20 25.55
N LYS A 12 -26.92 -14.64 26.75
CA LYS A 12 -25.99 -13.60 27.22
C LYS A 12 -24.88 -14.21 28.07
N SER A 13 -23.65 -13.75 27.86
CA SER A 13 -22.52 -14.06 28.73
C SER A 13 -22.65 -13.39 30.09
N VAL A 14 -21.78 -13.79 31.03
CA VAL A 14 -21.55 -13.03 32.27
C VAL A 14 -21.08 -11.62 31.93
N ILE A 15 -21.47 -10.66 32.77
CA ILE A 15 -21.06 -9.26 32.65
C ILE A 15 -19.59 -9.13 33.06
N ILE A 16 -18.79 -8.52 32.18
CA ILE A 16 -17.38 -8.22 32.44
C ILE A 16 -17.23 -6.71 32.59
N ASP A 17 -16.60 -6.27 33.68
CA ASP A 17 -16.24 -4.87 33.87
C ASP A 17 -15.03 -4.54 32.98
N ALA A 18 -15.19 -3.55 32.12
CA ALA A 18 -14.19 -3.12 31.15
C ALA A 18 -13.50 -1.85 31.65
N THR A 19 -12.54 -2.05 32.55
CA THR A 19 -11.82 -0.98 33.29
C THR A 19 -10.81 -0.22 32.43
N SER A 20 -10.39 -0.76 31.29
CA SER A 20 -9.45 -0.13 30.36
C SER A 20 -9.87 -0.33 28.89
N GLY A 21 -9.23 0.44 28.00
CA GLY A 21 -9.43 0.37 26.56
C GLY A 21 -10.66 1.13 26.05
N VAL A 22 -10.66 1.40 24.74
CA VAL A 22 -11.77 2.05 24.03
C VAL A 22 -12.70 1.00 23.42
N PRO A 23 -14.01 1.26 23.28
CA PRO A 23 -14.94 0.29 22.68
C PRO A 23 -14.64 0.07 21.18
N GLN A 24 -14.50 -1.17 20.76
CA GLN A 24 -14.37 -1.50 19.33
C GLN A 24 -15.66 -1.10 18.59
N GLY A 25 -15.52 -0.42 17.45
CA GLY A 25 -16.66 0.14 16.70
C GLY A 25 -17.17 1.48 17.23
N GLY A 26 -16.62 2.00 18.34
CA GLY A 26 -16.93 3.35 18.81
C GLY A 26 -16.35 4.42 17.87
N HIS A 27 -17.15 5.44 17.54
CA HIS A 27 -16.75 6.51 16.62
C HIS A 27 -15.52 7.30 17.12
N LEU A 28 -15.40 7.52 18.43
CA LEU A 28 -14.27 8.25 19.03
C LEU A 28 -13.06 7.36 19.34
N SER A 29 -13.22 6.04 19.32
CA SER A 29 -12.18 5.08 19.73
C SER A 29 -10.87 5.24 18.95
N PRO A 30 -10.88 5.38 17.61
CA PRO A 30 -9.63 5.59 16.85
C PRO A 30 -8.92 6.90 17.20
N LEU A 31 -9.67 7.99 17.43
CA LEU A 31 -9.11 9.29 17.78
C LEU A 31 -8.48 9.25 19.18
N LEU A 32 -9.18 8.67 20.16
CA LEU A 32 -8.66 8.52 21.52
C LEU A 32 -7.39 7.66 21.54
N PHE A 33 -7.38 6.56 20.78
CA PHE A 33 -6.19 5.72 20.64
C PHE A 33 -5.03 6.51 20.00
N ALA A 34 -5.27 7.26 18.92
CA ALA A 34 -4.26 8.07 18.26
C ALA A 34 -3.66 9.14 19.21
N ILE A 35 -4.50 9.81 20.01
CA ILE A 35 -4.05 10.79 21.01
C ILE A 35 -3.18 10.11 22.08
N PHE A 36 -3.61 8.93 22.55
CA PHE A 36 -2.91 8.18 23.60
C PHE A 36 -1.48 7.79 23.18
N VAL A 37 -1.32 7.24 21.97
CA VAL A 37 -0.02 6.79 21.46
C VAL A 37 0.86 7.92 20.90
N ASN A 38 0.33 9.14 20.74
CA ASN A 38 1.07 10.28 20.17
C ASN A 38 2.32 10.68 20.97
N ASN A 39 2.41 10.27 22.25
CA ASN A 39 3.58 10.51 23.08
C ASN A 39 4.81 9.67 22.69
N ILE A 40 4.67 8.64 21.84
CA ILE A 40 5.80 7.81 21.35
C ILE A 40 6.92 8.69 20.76
N LYS A 41 6.57 9.80 20.10
CA LYS A 41 7.56 10.71 19.52
C LYS A 41 8.56 11.29 20.53
N LYS A 42 8.24 11.27 21.83
CA LYS A 42 9.10 11.79 22.90
C LYS A 42 10.19 10.80 23.31
N VAL A 43 10.04 9.52 22.98
CA VAL A 43 10.98 8.46 23.39
C VAL A 43 11.86 7.95 22.24
N ILE A 44 11.51 8.27 21.00
CA ILE A 44 12.29 7.93 19.82
C ILE A 44 13.19 9.12 19.47
N ASN A 45 14.51 8.91 19.48
CA ASN A 45 15.49 10.00 19.34
C ASN A 45 16.33 9.93 18.06
N HIS A 46 16.51 8.75 17.48
CA HIS A 46 17.49 8.52 16.42
C HIS A 46 16.84 8.07 15.11
N CYS A 47 15.89 7.15 15.18
CA CYS A 47 15.19 6.62 14.02
C CYS A 47 13.94 7.42 13.66
N HIS A 48 13.47 7.21 12.44
CA HIS A 48 12.13 7.64 12.04
C HIS A 48 11.12 6.56 12.39
N PHE A 49 9.85 6.96 12.52
CA PHE A 49 8.78 6.01 12.74
C PHE A 49 7.53 6.31 11.91
N LEU A 50 6.78 5.25 11.60
CA LEU A 50 5.46 5.33 10.97
C LEU A 50 4.47 4.58 11.87
N LEU A 51 3.29 5.15 12.04
CA LEU A 51 2.21 4.56 12.82
C LEU A 51 0.94 4.47 11.98
N PHE A 52 0.31 3.30 11.97
CA PHE A 52 -1.02 3.11 11.40
C PHE A 52 -1.83 2.22 12.33
N ALA A 53 -2.82 2.80 13.02
CA ALA A 53 -3.47 2.14 14.15
C ALA A 53 -2.40 1.57 15.12
N ASP A 54 -2.46 0.28 15.45
CA ASP A 54 -1.52 -0.43 16.32
C ASP A 54 -0.20 -0.82 15.61
N ASP A 55 -0.13 -0.76 14.28
CA ASP A 55 1.08 -1.07 13.53
C ASP A 55 2.10 0.07 13.59
N LEU A 56 3.15 -0.10 14.39
CA LEU A 56 4.31 0.79 14.48
C LEU A 56 5.52 0.24 13.72
N LYS A 57 6.22 1.11 13.01
CA LYS A 57 7.46 0.79 12.30
C LYS A 57 8.54 1.77 12.69
N LEU A 58 9.70 1.27 13.09
CA LEU A 58 10.92 2.06 13.26
C LEU A 58 11.83 1.82 12.06
N PHE A 59 12.39 2.88 11.49
CA PHE A 59 13.30 2.77 10.35
C PHE A 59 14.42 3.82 10.40
N LEU A 60 15.62 3.38 10.04
CA LEU A 60 16.83 4.19 10.03
C LEU A 60 17.71 3.74 8.86
N LYS A 61 18.41 4.68 8.23
CA LYS A 61 19.48 4.35 7.28
C LYS A 61 20.69 3.88 8.09
N ILE A 62 21.17 2.67 7.82
CA ILE A 62 22.30 2.06 8.52
C ILE A 62 23.53 2.15 7.63
N ASP A 63 24.47 3.04 7.98
CA ASP A 63 25.77 3.17 7.29
C ASP A 63 26.93 2.66 8.18
N SER A 64 26.68 2.43 9.47
CA SER A 64 27.67 2.00 10.46
C SER A 64 27.07 1.07 11.53
N LEU A 65 27.95 0.38 12.27
CA LEU A 65 27.56 -0.39 13.46
C LEU A 65 26.93 0.52 14.54
N ASN A 66 27.38 1.78 14.63
CA ASN A 66 26.82 2.74 15.57
C ASN A 66 25.34 2.99 15.29
N ASP A 67 24.93 3.09 14.02
CA ASP A 67 23.52 3.28 13.66
C ASP A 67 22.65 2.09 14.11
N CYS A 68 23.19 0.86 14.07
CA CYS A 68 22.51 -0.30 14.63
C CYS A 68 22.28 -0.16 16.14
N TYR A 69 23.28 0.32 16.88
CA TYR A 69 23.15 0.56 18.32
C TYR A 69 22.14 1.68 18.61
N LEU A 70 22.13 2.75 17.82
CA LEU A 70 21.14 3.83 17.96
C LEU A 70 19.71 3.33 17.72
N LEU A 71 19.49 2.52 16.68
CA LEU A 71 18.18 1.90 16.44
C LEU A 71 17.80 0.91 17.57
N GLN A 72 18.74 0.12 18.09
CA GLN A 72 18.49 -0.74 19.25
C GLN A 72 18.14 0.06 20.50
N ASN A 73 18.78 1.22 20.73
CA ASN A 73 18.47 2.09 21.85
C ASN A 73 17.06 2.68 21.77
N ASP A 74 16.61 3.07 20.57
CA ASP A 74 15.24 3.52 20.35
C ASP A 74 14.22 2.38 20.53
N ILE A 75 14.55 1.15 20.10
CA ILE A 75 13.74 -0.04 20.38
C ILE A 75 13.60 -0.25 21.89
N ASN A 76 14.69 -0.16 22.65
CA ASN A 76 14.66 -0.30 24.11
C ASN A 76 13.81 0.80 24.76
N SER A 77 13.95 2.04 24.30
CA SER A 77 13.17 3.19 24.79
C SER A 77 11.66 3.01 24.53
N LEU A 78 11.31 2.50 23.35
CA LEU A 78 9.92 2.15 23.00
C LEU A 78 9.36 1.06 23.92
N VAL A 79 10.14 0.02 24.22
CA VAL A 79 9.73 -1.08 25.10
C VAL A 79 9.47 -0.57 26.51
N THR A 80 10.37 0.25 27.06
CA THR A 80 10.17 0.89 28.37
C THR A 80 8.89 1.73 28.38
N TRP A 81 8.70 2.59 27.38
CA TRP A 81 7.50 3.41 27.24
C TRP A 81 6.22 2.57 27.17
N SER A 82 6.23 1.49 26.39
CA SER A 82 5.13 0.54 26.24
C SER A 82 4.74 -0.10 27.58
N ASN A 83 5.73 -0.52 28.38
CA ASN A 83 5.50 -1.09 29.70
C ASN A 83 4.90 -0.06 30.68
N GLU A 84 5.43 1.17 30.69
CA GLU A 84 4.91 2.27 31.52
C GLU A 84 3.47 2.65 31.19
N HIS A 85 3.07 2.50 29.92
CA HIS A 85 1.72 2.84 29.43
C HIS A 85 0.79 1.62 29.37
N HIS A 86 1.21 0.46 29.88
CA HIS A 86 0.45 -0.80 29.85
C HIS A 86 0.00 -1.20 28.43
N LEU A 87 0.84 -0.94 27.43
CA LEU A 87 0.63 -1.28 26.02
C LEU A 87 1.57 -2.39 25.59
N GLU A 88 1.32 -3.62 26.02
CA GLU A 88 2.21 -4.76 25.74
C GLU A 88 2.47 -4.94 24.24
N LEU A 89 3.75 -4.95 23.85
CA LEU A 89 4.15 -5.25 22.48
C LEU A 89 3.99 -6.73 22.19
N ASN A 90 3.34 -7.05 21.07
CA ASN A 90 3.24 -8.42 20.58
C ASN A 90 4.55 -8.86 19.92
N PHE A 91 5.52 -9.28 20.72
CA PHE A 91 6.86 -9.70 20.27
C PHE A 91 6.83 -10.73 19.13
N VAL A 92 5.88 -11.67 19.15
CA VAL A 92 5.76 -12.72 18.12
C VAL A 92 5.46 -12.15 16.74
N LYS A 93 4.74 -11.02 16.69
CA LYS A 93 4.44 -10.30 15.44
C LYS A 93 5.53 -9.30 15.05
N CYS A 94 6.45 -8.95 15.96
CA CYS A 94 7.52 -8.01 15.68
C CYS A 94 8.61 -8.68 14.81
N HIS A 95 8.96 -8.01 13.71
CA HIS A 95 9.98 -8.49 12.78
C HIS A 95 10.92 -7.36 12.38
N SER A 96 12.18 -7.70 12.11
CA SER A 96 13.15 -6.78 11.50
C SER A 96 13.38 -7.15 10.04
N MET A 97 13.46 -6.16 9.16
CA MET A 97 13.85 -6.36 7.76
C MET A 97 14.84 -5.27 7.33
N SER A 98 15.81 -5.64 6.50
CA SER A 98 16.81 -4.72 5.95
C SER A 98 16.65 -4.64 4.44
N PHE A 99 16.58 -3.42 3.89
CA PHE A 99 16.59 -3.16 2.45
C PHE A 99 17.95 -2.59 2.06
N TYR A 100 18.61 -3.22 1.09
CA TYR A 100 19.96 -2.82 0.70
C TYR A 100 20.27 -3.23 -0.74
N ARG A 101 21.13 -2.43 -1.39
CA ARG A 101 21.63 -2.68 -2.74
C ARG A 101 23.10 -3.11 -2.78
N THR A 102 23.83 -2.86 -1.68
CA THR A 102 25.24 -3.20 -1.55
C THR A 102 25.43 -4.69 -1.25
N ARG A 103 26.60 -5.21 -1.63
CA ARG A 103 26.98 -6.58 -1.26
C ARG A 103 27.44 -6.68 0.19
N ASP A 104 28.10 -5.62 0.67
CA ASP A 104 28.53 -5.46 2.05
C ASP A 104 27.33 -5.14 2.93
N ARG A 105 27.17 -5.94 3.99
CA ARG A 105 25.98 -5.96 4.85
C ARG A 105 26.42 -5.81 6.29
N PHE A 106 25.71 -4.97 7.02
CA PHE A 106 25.72 -5.01 8.47
C PHE A 106 24.69 -6.06 8.92
N GLU A 107 25.18 -7.20 9.36
CA GLU A 107 24.35 -8.18 10.04
C GLU A 107 24.29 -7.84 11.52
N TYR A 108 23.16 -7.28 11.94
CA TYR A 108 22.89 -6.95 13.32
C TYR A 108 21.56 -7.57 13.76
N SER A 109 21.59 -8.26 14.89
CA SER A 109 20.42 -8.90 15.48
C SER A 109 19.82 -7.98 16.52
N TYR A 110 18.72 -7.32 16.16
CA TYR A 110 17.94 -6.51 17.11
C TYR A 110 17.22 -7.40 18.12
N SER A 111 16.94 -6.89 19.31
CA SER A 111 16.26 -7.62 20.37
C SER A 111 15.20 -6.78 21.08
N ILE A 112 14.20 -7.44 21.67
CA ILE A 112 13.21 -6.85 22.57
C ILE A 112 13.23 -7.68 23.86
N ASN A 113 13.37 -7.02 25.02
CA ASN A 113 13.50 -7.71 26.32
C ASN A 113 14.57 -8.82 26.29
N ALA A 114 15.73 -8.54 25.70
CA ALA A 114 16.84 -9.48 25.46
C ALA A 114 16.51 -10.71 24.58
N ASN A 115 15.31 -10.79 23.99
CA ASN A 115 14.96 -11.83 23.01
C ASN A 115 15.22 -11.32 21.59
N PRO A 116 15.95 -12.07 20.74
CA PRO A 116 16.26 -11.65 19.39
C PRO A 116 15.00 -11.55 18.52
N LEU A 117 14.82 -10.42 17.84
CA LEU A 117 13.75 -10.21 16.88
C LEU A 117 13.91 -11.14 15.69
N LYS A 118 12.79 -11.71 15.24
CA LYS A 118 12.79 -12.54 14.04
C LYS A 118 13.08 -11.68 12.81
N ARG A 119 14.09 -12.07 12.04
CA ARG A 119 14.45 -11.41 10.79
C ARG A 119 13.59 -11.93 9.64
N SER A 120 12.95 -11.02 8.91
CA SER A 120 12.28 -11.34 7.66
C SER A 120 13.30 -11.28 6.52
N GLU A 121 13.72 -12.45 6.04
CA GLU A 121 14.84 -12.53 5.08
C GLU A 121 14.48 -12.07 3.66
N ASN A 122 13.26 -12.40 3.20
CA ASN A 122 12.91 -12.26 1.78
C ASN A 122 11.75 -11.30 1.54
N LYS A 123 10.75 -11.29 2.42
CA LYS A 123 9.54 -10.50 2.25
C LYS A 123 8.92 -10.08 3.58
N VAL A 124 8.29 -8.90 3.58
CA VAL A 124 7.42 -8.43 4.65
C VAL A 124 6.09 -7.99 4.06
N LEU A 125 4.99 -8.31 4.76
CA LEU A 125 3.67 -7.78 4.42
C LEU A 125 3.44 -6.55 5.29
N ASP A 126 3.14 -5.43 4.65
CA ASP A 126 2.84 -4.19 5.35
C ASP A 126 1.64 -3.48 4.70
N LEU A 127 0.61 -3.20 5.51
CA LEU A 127 -0.66 -2.61 5.08
C LEU A 127 -1.20 -3.22 3.78
N GLY A 128 -1.12 -4.55 3.65
CA GLY A 128 -1.59 -5.28 2.46
C GLY A 128 -0.66 -5.30 1.25
N ILE A 129 0.49 -4.63 1.30
CA ILE A 129 1.52 -4.64 0.25
C ILE A 129 2.68 -5.54 0.67
N THR A 130 3.13 -6.39 -0.25
CA THR A 130 4.27 -7.29 0.02
C THR A 130 5.54 -6.62 -0.50
N PHE A 131 6.44 -6.27 0.40
CA PHE A 131 7.76 -5.75 0.07
C PHE A 131 8.75 -6.90 0.06
N ASP A 132 9.36 -7.17 -1.09
CA ASP A 132 10.53 -8.02 -1.18
C ASP A 132 11.81 -7.21 -0.94
N ARG A 133 12.90 -7.91 -0.62
CA ARG A 133 14.20 -7.29 -0.34
C ARG A 133 14.74 -6.44 -1.49
N GLU A 134 14.39 -6.79 -2.73
CA GLU A 134 14.82 -6.07 -3.95
C GLU A 134 13.90 -4.89 -4.27
N LEU A 135 12.76 -4.78 -3.58
CA LEU A 135 11.70 -3.79 -3.80
C LEU A 135 11.21 -3.79 -5.26
N ASN A 136 11.15 -4.98 -5.88
CA ASN A 136 10.70 -5.15 -7.27
C ASN A 136 9.20 -5.49 -7.39
N PHE A 137 8.56 -5.86 -6.27
CA PHE A 137 7.15 -6.18 -6.13
C PHE A 137 6.66 -7.40 -6.93
N HIS A 138 7.53 -8.22 -7.52
CA HIS A 138 7.12 -9.40 -8.29
C HIS A 138 6.26 -10.36 -7.45
N SER A 139 6.70 -10.65 -6.22
CA SER A 139 5.92 -11.49 -5.30
C SER A 139 4.57 -10.86 -4.94
N HIS A 140 4.51 -9.53 -4.82
CA HIS A 140 3.25 -8.83 -4.58
C HIS A 140 2.29 -8.99 -5.76
N LEU A 141 2.78 -8.79 -6.99
CA LEU A 141 1.99 -8.95 -8.22
C LEU A 141 1.43 -10.36 -8.36
N ASP A 142 2.24 -11.39 -8.09
CA ASP A 142 1.79 -12.78 -8.08
C ASP A 142 0.65 -13.00 -7.08
N ASN A 143 0.81 -12.49 -5.86
CA ASN A 143 -0.18 -12.63 -4.80
C ASN A 143 -1.51 -11.96 -5.15
N ILE A 144 -1.49 -10.69 -5.59
CA ILE A 144 -2.71 -9.95 -5.93
C ILE A 144 -3.39 -10.52 -7.18
N CYS A 145 -2.62 -10.95 -8.19
CA CYS A 145 -3.18 -11.56 -9.39
C CYS A 145 -3.82 -12.92 -9.07
N CYS A 146 -3.17 -13.76 -8.26
CA CYS A 146 -3.74 -15.02 -7.80
C CYS A 146 -5.03 -14.78 -7.01
N LYS A 147 -5.04 -13.82 -6.07
CA LYS A 147 -6.22 -13.47 -5.28
C LYS A 147 -7.37 -12.95 -6.15
N ALA A 148 -7.06 -12.06 -7.09
CA ALA A 148 -8.02 -11.50 -8.04
C ALA A 148 -8.58 -12.57 -8.99
N LEU A 149 -7.76 -13.52 -9.46
CA LEU A 149 -8.21 -14.63 -10.30
C LEU A 149 -9.11 -15.62 -9.55
N LYS A 150 -8.82 -15.91 -8.28
CA LYS A 150 -9.70 -16.72 -7.42
C LYS A 150 -11.06 -16.04 -7.25
N MET A 151 -11.05 -14.73 -6.96
CA MET A 151 -12.28 -13.94 -6.85
C MET A 151 -13.04 -13.87 -8.18
N LEU A 152 -12.34 -13.72 -9.31
CA LEU A 152 -12.95 -13.77 -10.63
C LEU A 152 -13.58 -15.14 -10.88
N GLY A 153 -12.93 -16.25 -10.50
CA GLY A 153 -13.49 -17.60 -10.58
C GLY A 153 -14.79 -17.75 -9.80
N PHE A 154 -14.88 -17.13 -8.61
CA PHE A 154 -16.10 -17.09 -7.81
C PHE A 154 -17.21 -16.29 -8.50
N ILE A 155 -16.91 -15.07 -8.98
CA ILE A 155 -17.86 -14.26 -9.76
C ILE A 155 -18.35 -15.03 -10.98
N LYS A 156 -17.46 -15.73 -11.68
CA LYS A 156 -17.82 -16.51 -12.87
C LYS A 156 -18.85 -17.59 -12.60
N ARG A 157 -18.82 -18.19 -11.42
CA ARG A 157 -19.75 -19.25 -10.99
C ARG A 157 -21.12 -18.67 -10.64
N ILE A 158 -21.16 -17.55 -9.93
CA ILE A 158 -22.42 -16.93 -9.48
C ILE A 158 -23.13 -16.17 -10.60
N CYS A 159 -22.37 -15.55 -11.51
CA CYS A 159 -22.92 -14.69 -12.55
C CYS A 159 -23.15 -15.40 -13.89
N ASN A 160 -23.11 -16.74 -13.92
CA ASN A 160 -23.26 -17.53 -15.14
C ASN A 160 -24.59 -17.26 -15.89
N GLU A 161 -25.65 -16.93 -15.16
CA GLU A 161 -26.98 -16.64 -15.70
C GLU A 161 -27.20 -15.16 -15.99
N PHE A 162 -26.28 -14.28 -15.56
CA PHE A 162 -26.46 -12.84 -15.73
C PHE A 162 -26.43 -12.47 -17.22
N LYS A 163 -27.43 -11.67 -17.63
CA LYS A 163 -27.59 -11.22 -19.04
C LYS A 163 -27.37 -9.72 -19.23
N LEU A 164 -27.05 -9.00 -18.16
CA LEU A 164 -26.85 -7.56 -18.18
C LEU A 164 -25.38 -7.20 -17.93
N THR A 165 -24.88 -6.20 -18.65
CA THR A 165 -23.52 -5.67 -18.51
C THR A 165 -23.28 -5.07 -17.13
N SER A 166 -24.25 -4.31 -16.62
CA SER A 166 -24.09 -3.51 -15.40
C SER A 166 -23.80 -4.35 -14.14
N PRO A 167 -24.57 -5.40 -13.77
CA PRO A 167 -24.29 -6.19 -12.58
C PRO A 167 -22.93 -6.90 -12.64
N ILE A 168 -22.57 -7.47 -13.80
CA ILE A 168 -21.29 -8.16 -14.00
C ILE A 168 -20.12 -7.17 -13.85
N LYS A 169 -20.27 -5.97 -14.44
CA LYS A 169 -19.28 -4.90 -14.30
C LYS A 169 -19.11 -4.49 -12.84
N ILE A 170 -20.21 -4.25 -12.12
CA ILE A 170 -20.18 -3.80 -10.72
C ILE A 170 -19.44 -4.81 -9.87
N LEU A 171 -19.79 -6.10 -9.98
CA LEU A 171 -19.14 -7.16 -9.20
C LEU A 171 -17.64 -7.28 -9.51
N TYR A 172 -17.27 -7.21 -10.79
CA TYR A 172 -15.86 -7.20 -11.18
C TYR A 172 -15.12 -6.00 -10.58
N CYS A 173 -15.69 -4.80 -10.70
CA CYS A 173 -15.08 -3.57 -10.19
C CYS A 173 -14.93 -3.60 -8.67
N ALA A 174 -15.96 -4.06 -7.96
CA ALA A 174 -16.01 -4.08 -6.50
C ALA A 174 -15.08 -5.12 -5.88
N TYR A 175 -14.99 -6.32 -6.46
CA TYR A 175 -14.29 -7.45 -5.83
C TYR A 175 -12.98 -7.84 -6.50
N VAL A 176 -12.86 -7.75 -7.83
CA VAL A 176 -11.65 -8.19 -8.55
C VAL A 176 -10.72 -7.01 -8.78
N ARG A 177 -11.24 -5.93 -9.35
CA ARG A 177 -10.44 -4.75 -9.70
C ARG A 177 -9.93 -4.02 -8.45
N SER A 178 -10.72 -3.96 -7.39
CA SER A 178 -10.30 -3.39 -6.11
C SER A 178 -9.03 -4.04 -5.55
N ILE A 179 -8.87 -5.37 -5.70
CA ILE A 179 -7.66 -6.10 -5.32
C ILE A 179 -6.45 -5.65 -6.16
N LEU A 180 -6.67 -5.44 -7.46
CA LEU A 180 -5.62 -5.07 -8.42
C LEU A 180 -5.24 -3.58 -8.37
N GLU A 181 -6.06 -2.73 -7.74
CA GLU A 181 -5.82 -1.28 -7.67
C GLU A 181 -5.35 -0.82 -6.28
N TYR A 182 -5.54 -1.65 -5.25
CA TYR A 182 -5.16 -1.32 -3.89
C TYR A 182 -3.65 -1.01 -3.77
N GLY A 183 -3.31 0.19 -3.32
CA GLY A 183 -1.92 0.60 -3.12
C GLY A 183 -1.10 0.78 -4.41
N ALA A 184 -1.73 0.82 -5.60
CA ALA A 184 -1.00 0.85 -6.88
C ALA A 184 0.00 2.00 -7.02
N VAL A 185 -0.23 3.13 -6.34
CA VAL A 185 0.70 4.26 -6.30
C VAL A 185 2.07 3.90 -5.71
N VAL A 186 2.16 2.82 -4.93
CA VAL A 186 3.41 2.30 -4.38
C VAL A 186 4.07 1.34 -5.37
N TRP A 187 3.35 0.29 -5.77
CA TRP A 187 3.94 -0.86 -6.45
C TRP A 187 3.84 -0.86 -7.98
N ASP A 188 3.17 0.12 -8.62
CA ASP A 188 2.88 0.13 -10.07
C ASP A 188 4.11 -0.31 -10.91
N PRO A 189 4.02 -1.47 -11.60
CA PRO A 189 5.20 -2.12 -12.16
C PRO A 189 5.79 -1.34 -13.31
N SER A 190 7.11 -1.24 -13.33
CA SER A 190 7.84 -0.65 -14.45
C SER A 190 7.97 -1.61 -15.64
N THR A 191 8.08 -2.91 -15.38
CA THR A 191 8.31 -3.94 -16.40
C THR A 191 7.05 -4.25 -17.21
N SER A 192 7.22 -4.49 -18.52
CA SER A 192 6.11 -4.90 -19.39
C SER A 192 5.49 -6.21 -18.92
N CYS A 193 6.30 -7.17 -18.47
CA CYS A 193 5.81 -8.44 -17.92
C CYS A 193 4.86 -8.23 -16.72
N GLY A 194 5.22 -7.38 -15.76
CA GLY A 194 4.37 -7.06 -14.61
C GLY A 194 3.07 -6.34 -15.01
N LYS A 195 3.15 -5.40 -15.95
CA LYS A 195 1.96 -4.72 -16.51
C LYS A 195 1.02 -5.72 -17.19
N ASP A 196 1.56 -6.60 -18.04
CA ASP A 196 0.81 -7.63 -18.75
C ASP A 196 0.23 -8.69 -17.81
N GLN A 197 0.93 -9.02 -16.72
CA GLN A 197 0.43 -9.93 -15.69
C GLN A 197 -0.89 -9.43 -15.09
N ILE A 198 -0.94 -8.16 -14.72
CA ILE A 198 -2.15 -7.53 -14.17
C ILE A 198 -3.23 -7.42 -15.26
N GLU A 199 -2.85 -6.96 -16.46
CA GLU A 199 -3.79 -6.80 -17.58
C GLU A 199 -4.44 -8.13 -18.00
N ARG A 200 -3.71 -9.25 -17.89
CA ARG A 200 -4.25 -10.60 -18.14
C ARG A 200 -5.44 -10.94 -17.24
N VAL A 201 -5.52 -10.42 -16.02
CA VAL A 201 -6.69 -10.63 -15.14
C VAL A 201 -7.92 -9.93 -15.70
N GLN A 202 -7.78 -8.67 -16.13
CA GLN A 202 -8.88 -7.94 -16.78
C GLN A 202 -9.27 -8.58 -18.12
N ARG A 203 -8.31 -8.98 -18.95
CA ARG A 203 -8.58 -9.69 -20.22
C ARG A 203 -9.35 -11.00 -20.00
N LYS A 204 -9.04 -11.76 -18.94
CA LYS A 204 -9.80 -12.97 -18.56
C LYS A 204 -11.25 -12.64 -18.16
N PHE A 205 -11.45 -11.54 -17.46
CA PHE A 205 -12.80 -11.04 -17.16
C PHE A 205 -13.55 -10.63 -18.43
N LEU A 206 -12.92 -9.83 -19.31
CA LEU A 206 -13.54 -9.37 -20.55
C LEU A 206 -13.90 -10.53 -21.48
N LYS A 207 -13.02 -11.54 -21.60
CA LYS A 207 -13.31 -12.77 -22.34
C LYS A 207 -14.53 -13.49 -21.79
N TYR A 208 -14.62 -13.62 -20.46
CA TYR A 208 -15.79 -14.23 -19.83
C TYR A 208 -17.06 -13.42 -20.07
N ALA A 209 -17.00 -12.10 -19.86
CA ALA A 209 -18.12 -11.20 -20.07
C ALA A 209 -18.64 -11.22 -21.51
N ALA A 210 -17.73 -11.21 -22.49
CA ALA A 210 -18.08 -11.34 -23.90
C ALA A 210 -18.78 -12.66 -24.21
N PHE A 211 -18.32 -13.76 -23.62
CA PHE A 211 -18.96 -15.07 -23.78
C PHE A 211 -20.40 -15.10 -23.26
N ILE A 212 -20.65 -14.68 -22.02
CA ILE A 212 -22.02 -14.78 -21.45
C ILE A 212 -23.00 -13.80 -22.10
N LEU A 213 -22.50 -12.63 -22.50
CA LEU A 213 -23.31 -11.56 -23.09
C LEU A 213 -23.35 -11.64 -24.63
N LYS A 214 -22.73 -12.66 -25.23
CA LYS A 214 -22.65 -12.88 -26.68
C LYS A 214 -22.18 -11.61 -27.42
N ILE A 215 -21.08 -11.02 -26.95
CA ILE A 215 -20.47 -9.84 -27.57
C ILE A 215 -19.41 -10.32 -28.56
N ASP A 216 -19.63 -10.05 -29.84
CA ASP A 216 -18.64 -10.34 -30.87
C ASP A 216 -17.45 -9.38 -30.76
N HIS A 217 -16.25 -9.95 -30.87
CA HIS A 217 -15.01 -9.18 -30.89
C HIS A 217 -13.90 -9.96 -31.63
N PRO A 218 -12.91 -9.26 -32.22
CA PRO A 218 -11.80 -9.94 -32.87
C PRO A 218 -10.96 -10.76 -31.88
N PRO A 219 -10.33 -11.87 -32.32
CA PRO A 219 -9.42 -12.62 -31.47
C PRO A 219 -8.34 -11.73 -30.86
N HIS A 220 -8.17 -11.82 -29.54
CA HIS A 220 -7.18 -11.07 -28.77
C HIS A 220 -7.35 -9.54 -28.72
N ASP A 221 -8.35 -8.97 -29.39
CA ASP A 221 -8.74 -7.57 -29.23
C ASP A 221 -9.93 -7.45 -28.28
N TYR A 222 -9.68 -6.90 -27.09
CA TYR A 222 -10.70 -6.70 -26.06
C TYR A 222 -11.17 -5.24 -25.96
N ASN A 223 -10.68 -4.34 -26.82
CA ASN A 223 -11.07 -2.93 -26.81
C ASN A 223 -12.58 -2.71 -27.03
N PRO A 224 -13.27 -3.43 -27.94
CA PRO A 224 -14.71 -3.28 -28.09
C PRO A 224 -15.49 -3.60 -26.80
N ILE A 225 -15.03 -4.61 -26.05
CA ILE A 225 -15.65 -5.03 -24.80
C ILE A 225 -15.37 -4.00 -23.70
N LEU A 226 -14.14 -3.46 -23.63
CA LEU A 226 -13.79 -2.35 -22.72
C LEU A 226 -14.73 -1.17 -22.91
N ILE A 227 -14.92 -0.73 -24.16
CA ILE A 227 -15.79 0.40 -24.51
C ILE A 227 -17.24 0.09 -24.13
N LYS A 228 -17.76 -1.08 -24.49
CA LYS A 228 -19.13 -1.51 -24.14
C LYS A 228 -19.37 -1.57 -22.63
N PHE A 229 -18.35 -1.95 -21.86
CA PHE A 229 -18.40 -1.94 -20.41
C PHE A 229 -18.10 -0.56 -19.81
N GLY A 230 -17.64 0.43 -20.57
CA GLY A 230 -17.13 1.70 -20.03
C GLY A 230 -16.01 1.46 -19.02
N LEU A 231 -15.04 0.63 -19.38
CA LEU A 231 -13.86 0.31 -18.59
C LEU A 231 -12.60 0.85 -19.29
N PHE A 232 -11.65 1.32 -18.48
CA PHE A 232 -10.29 1.64 -18.92
C PHE A 232 -9.38 0.43 -18.73
N SER A 233 -8.26 0.40 -19.47
CA SER A 233 -7.19 -0.58 -19.21
C SER A 233 -6.65 -0.40 -17.77
N LEU A 234 -6.12 -1.47 -17.16
CA LEU A 234 -5.56 -1.33 -15.80
C LEU A 234 -4.31 -0.46 -15.81
N VAL A 235 -3.56 -0.47 -16.93
CA VAL A 235 -2.43 0.45 -17.13
C VAL A 235 -2.90 1.91 -17.00
N ASP A 236 -3.94 2.31 -17.73
CA ASP A 236 -4.41 3.70 -17.69
C ASP A 236 -5.02 4.06 -16.33
N ARG A 237 -5.68 3.11 -15.67
CA ARG A 237 -6.17 3.34 -14.30
C ARG A 237 -5.06 3.56 -13.29
N ARG A 238 -3.95 2.83 -13.39
CA ARG A 238 -2.75 3.09 -12.56
C ARG A 238 -2.13 4.44 -12.90
N LYS A 239 -2.09 4.86 -14.17
CA LYS A 239 -1.66 6.22 -14.55
C LYS A 239 -2.51 7.29 -13.87
N ILE A 240 -3.83 7.17 -13.97
CA ILE A 240 -4.78 8.10 -13.32
C ILE A 240 -4.58 8.11 -11.81
N ALA A 241 -4.40 6.95 -11.17
CA ALA A 241 -4.16 6.88 -9.73
C ALA A 241 -2.86 7.58 -9.31
N ASN A 242 -1.77 7.38 -10.05
CA ASN A 242 -0.49 8.05 -9.82
C ASN A 242 -0.62 9.59 -9.96
N MET A 243 -1.27 10.06 -11.04
CA MET A 243 -1.47 11.49 -11.26
C MET A 243 -2.37 12.13 -10.22
N LYS A 244 -3.49 11.47 -9.88
CA LYS A 244 -4.41 11.94 -8.84
C LYS A 244 -3.70 12.02 -7.49
N PHE A 245 -2.90 11.03 -7.13
CA PHE A 245 -2.15 11.04 -5.87
C PHE A 245 -1.16 12.19 -5.81
N LEU A 246 -0.40 12.44 -6.89
CA LEU A 246 0.50 13.58 -6.99
C LEU A 246 -0.25 14.91 -6.84
N ARG A 247 -1.39 15.07 -7.53
CA ARG A 247 -2.22 16.26 -7.46
C ARG A 247 -2.75 16.50 -6.03
N LEU A 248 -3.21 15.44 -5.35
CA LEU A 248 -3.69 15.54 -3.97
C LEU A 248 -2.59 15.97 -2.98
N ILE A 249 -1.32 15.60 -3.21
CA ILE A 249 -0.19 16.10 -2.41
C ILE A 249 0.01 17.60 -2.66
N ILE A 250 0.01 18.02 -3.93
CA ILE A 250 0.25 19.42 -4.33
C ILE A 250 -0.85 20.35 -3.81
N ASP A 251 -2.12 19.90 -3.91
CA ASP A 251 -3.29 20.66 -3.44
C ASP A 251 -3.46 20.62 -1.91
N GLY A 252 -2.57 19.93 -1.18
CA GLY A 252 -2.64 19.80 0.28
C GLY A 252 -3.79 18.93 0.79
N CYS A 253 -4.48 18.18 -0.08
CA CYS A 253 -5.50 17.21 0.32
C CYS A 253 -4.91 15.95 0.99
N ILE A 254 -3.65 15.63 0.67
CA ILE A 254 -2.84 14.66 1.40
C ILE A 254 -1.76 15.44 2.15
N ASP A 255 -1.89 15.50 3.47
CA ASP A 255 -0.89 16.14 4.33
C ASP A 255 0.32 15.24 4.50
N SER A 256 1.39 15.54 3.76
CA SER A 256 2.69 14.89 3.92
C SER A 256 3.81 15.85 3.51
N PRO A 257 4.36 16.63 4.45
CA PRO A 257 5.48 17.53 4.18
C PRO A 257 6.69 16.80 3.59
N VAL A 258 6.92 15.55 4.03
CA VAL A 258 7.99 14.69 3.52
C VAL A 258 7.80 14.40 2.03
N LEU A 259 6.62 13.92 1.61
CA LEU A 259 6.38 13.64 0.19
C LEU A 259 6.34 14.93 -0.65
N LEU A 260 5.77 16.01 -0.13
CA LEU A 260 5.73 17.30 -0.80
C LEU A 260 7.15 17.83 -1.06
N SER A 261 8.06 17.69 -0.09
CA SER A 261 9.46 18.10 -0.22
C SER A 261 10.24 17.35 -1.31
N MET A 262 9.76 16.17 -1.74
CA MET A 262 10.35 15.39 -2.82
C MET A 262 9.90 15.85 -4.23
N ILE A 263 8.90 16.72 -4.33
CA ILE A 263 8.36 17.21 -5.60
C ILE A 263 9.20 18.41 -6.09
N ASN A 264 9.83 18.25 -7.25
CA ASN A 264 10.67 19.29 -7.84
C ASN A 264 9.91 20.03 -8.93
N PHE A 265 9.39 21.22 -8.64
CA PHE A 265 8.73 22.06 -9.64
C PHE A 265 9.74 22.65 -10.63
N LYS A 266 9.35 22.71 -11.90
CA LYS A 266 10.12 23.40 -12.95
C LYS A 266 9.44 24.71 -13.28
N VAL A 267 10.09 25.82 -12.93
CA VAL A 267 9.64 27.18 -13.27
C VAL A 267 10.42 27.64 -14.51
N PRO A 268 9.78 27.76 -15.68
CA PRO A 268 10.48 28.22 -16.88
C PRO A 268 10.77 29.72 -16.80
N CYS A 269 11.98 30.13 -17.17
CA CYS A 269 12.36 31.56 -17.22
C CYS A 269 11.71 32.33 -18.38
N SER A 270 11.07 31.63 -19.32
CA SER A 270 10.48 32.22 -20.52
C SER A 270 9.29 31.38 -21.00
N SER A 271 8.37 31.99 -21.74
CA SER A 271 7.22 31.28 -22.32
C SER A 271 7.70 30.22 -23.31
N VAL A 272 7.40 28.96 -23.00
CA VAL A 272 7.73 27.80 -23.83
C VAL A 272 6.44 27.15 -24.34
N ARG A 273 6.46 26.63 -25.57
CA ARG A 273 5.29 25.95 -26.16
C ARG A 273 4.88 24.69 -25.39
N GLN A 274 5.82 24.05 -24.69
CA GLN A 274 5.59 22.84 -23.92
C GLN A 274 5.98 23.07 -22.46
N ILE A 275 4.96 23.07 -21.61
CA ILE A 275 5.13 23.30 -20.17
C ILE A 275 5.28 21.93 -19.51
N TYR A 276 6.46 21.69 -18.95
CA TYR A 276 6.72 20.54 -18.09
C TYR A 276 6.67 21.01 -16.64
N PRO A 277 5.64 20.65 -15.85
CA PRO A 277 5.48 21.16 -14.49
C PRO A 277 6.62 20.77 -13.54
N PHE A 278 7.32 19.66 -13.81
CA PHE A 278 8.31 19.10 -12.88
C PHE A 278 9.70 18.95 -13.50
N PHE A 279 10.72 19.11 -12.66
CA PHE A 279 12.09 18.75 -12.96
C PHE A 279 12.35 17.28 -12.61
N ILE A 280 12.82 16.50 -13.57
CA ILE A 280 13.13 15.07 -13.41
C ILE A 280 14.64 14.90 -13.32
N SER A 281 15.14 14.55 -12.13
CA SER A 281 16.56 14.29 -11.91
C SER A 281 17.04 13.08 -12.72
N LYS A 282 18.27 13.16 -13.24
CA LYS A 282 18.90 12.05 -13.98
C LYS A 282 19.07 10.84 -13.05
N CYS A 283 18.58 9.69 -13.49
CA CYS A 283 18.70 8.44 -12.75
C CYS A 283 19.71 7.51 -13.41
N ASN A 284 20.55 6.87 -12.60
CA ASN A 284 21.56 5.90 -13.07
C ASN A 284 21.06 4.45 -13.01
N THR A 285 19.86 4.21 -12.48
CA THR A 285 19.28 2.87 -12.36
C THR A 285 17.78 2.91 -12.65
N ASN A 286 17.26 1.81 -13.21
CA ASN A 286 15.82 1.61 -13.40
C ASN A 286 15.06 1.70 -12.06
N TYR A 287 15.68 1.28 -10.96
CA TYR A 287 15.10 1.38 -9.63
C TYR A 287 14.81 2.84 -9.24
N SER A 288 15.84 3.70 -9.29
CA SER A 288 15.71 5.13 -8.96
C SER A 288 14.78 5.86 -9.92
N GLU A 289 14.76 5.47 -11.20
CA GLU A 289 13.87 6.07 -12.20
C GLU A 289 12.38 5.74 -11.94
N ASN A 290 12.09 4.57 -11.37
CA ASN A 290 10.73 4.08 -11.14
C ASN A 290 10.27 4.22 -9.68
N GLN A 291 11.01 4.96 -8.85
CA GLN A 291 10.53 5.34 -7.52
C GLN A 291 9.19 6.11 -7.62
N PRO A 292 8.26 5.96 -6.66
CA PRO A 292 6.89 6.47 -6.81
C PRO A 292 6.77 7.94 -7.20
N ILE A 293 7.38 8.86 -6.45
CA ILE A 293 7.26 10.31 -6.69
C ILE A 293 7.87 10.71 -8.04
N LEU A 294 9.07 10.22 -8.37
CA LEU A 294 9.70 10.53 -9.65
C LEU A 294 8.92 9.96 -10.84
N ARG A 295 8.40 8.72 -10.70
CA ARG A 295 7.52 8.11 -11.69
C ARG A 295 6.29 8.98 -11.92
N MET A 296 5.62 9.42 -10.86
CA MET A 296 4.44 10.29 -10.94
C MET A 296 4.75 11.63 -11.62
N MET A 297 5.83 12.32 -11.23
CA MET A 297 6.24 13.58 -11.87
C MET A 297 6.53 13.41 -13.36
N ARG A 298 7.20 12.31 -13.73
CA ARG A 298 7.48 11.98 -15.14
C ARG A 298 6.20 11.68 -15.92
N MET A 299 5.23 11.00 -15.31
CA MET A 299 3.92 10.75 -15.92
C MET A 299 3.17 12.06 -16.15
N ALA A 300 3.14 12.94 -15.14
CA ALA A 300 2.51 14.24 -15.24
C ALA A 300 3.15 15.15 -16.30
N ASN A 301 4.48 15.13 -16.44
CA ASN A 301 5.17 15.85 -17.52
C ASN A 301 4.78 15.37 -18.93
N ASN A 302 4.36 14.11 -19.07
CA ASN A 302 3.94 13.53 -20.34
C ASN A 302 2.42 13.63 -20.57
N ASP A 303 1.66 14.14 -19.60
CA ASP A 303 0.21 14.27 -19.68
C ASP A 303 -0.19 15.75 -19.78
N PRO A 304 -0.66 16.21 -20.95
CA PRO A 304 -1.06 17.61 -21.16
C PRO A 304 -2.21 18.06 -20.26
N SER A 305 -2.99 17.14 -19.69
CA SER A 305 -4.17 17.44 -18.86
C SER A 305 -3.85 17.58 -17.37
N PHE A 306 -2.59 17.40 -16.97
CA PHE A 306 -2.22 17.44 -15.55
C PHE A 306 -2.26 18.87 -14.96
N LEU A 307 -1.94 19.88 -15.77
CA LEU A 307 -1.96 21.29 -15.39
C LEU A 307 -3.33 21.92 -15.62
#